data_AF-A0A9W8E0N1-F1
#
_entry.id   AF-A0A9W8E0N1-F1
#
_cell.length_a   1.000
_cell.length_b   1.000
_cell.length_c   1.000
_cell.angle_alpha   90.00
_cell.angle_beta   90.00
_cell.angle_gamma   90.00
#
_symmetry.space_group_name_H-M   'P 1'
#
loop_
_entity.id
_entity.type
_entity.pdbx_description
1 polymer ?
#
loop_
_entity_poly.entity_id
_entity_poly.type
_entity_poly.pdbx_seq_one_letter_code
_entity_poly.pdbx_strand_id
1 'polypeptide(L)'
;MVVRLLRFHGEWLRDDAITAERCYWIYSLLLRLDPLLDADDIYVLRALCRECAEVRRRLKPTDLSRAASVNTVITLVNRIFGQRDLL
;
A
#
# COMPACT_ATOMS: atom_id res chain seq x y z
N MET A 1 -3.79 14.46 7.05
CA MET A 1 -2.35 14.35 7.46
C MET A 1 -1.78 12.96 7.19
N VAL A 2 -2.46 11.89 7.65
CA VAL A 2 -2.06 10.48 7.44
C VAL A 2 -1.92 10.13 5.95
N VAL A 3 -2.85 10.57 5.09
CA VAL A 3 -2.79 10.33 3.64
C VAL A 3 -1.56 10.95 2.98
N ARG A 4 -1.11 12.13 3.43
CA ARG A 4 0.11 12.76 2.89
C ARG A 4 1.36 11.92 3.20
N LEU A 5 1.41 11.32 4.39
CA LEU A 5 2.47 10.36 4.76
C LEU A 5 2.40 9.09 3.91
N LEU A 6 1.18 8.56 3.64
CA LEU A 6 1.01 7.42 2.73
C LEU A 6 1.46 7.74 1.31
N ARG A 7 1.17 8.94 0.80
CA ARG A 7 1.66 9.41 -0.50
C ARG A 7 3.19 9.44 -0.53
N PHE A 8 3.82 10.01 0.50
CA PHE A 8 5.28 10.03 0.63
C PHE A 8 5.89 8.62 0.64
N HIS A 9 5.30 7.70 1.41
CA HIS A 9 5.71 6.29 1.38
C HIS A 9 5.52 5.64 0.00
N GLY A 10 4.45 6.00 -0.72
CA GLY A 10 4.19 5.53 -2.08
C GLY A 10 5.25 5.97 -3.09
N GLU A 11 5.68 7.24 -3.04
CA GLU A 11 6.77 7.74 -3.89
C GLU A 11 8.08 6.98 -3.63
N TRP A 12 8.34 6.64 -2.36
CA TRP A 12 9.52 5.91 -1.93
C TRP A 12 9.50 4.41 -2.27
N LEU A 13 8.37 3.85 -2.70
CA LEU A 13 8.28 2.48 -3.20
C LEU A 13 8.89 2.32 -4.59
N ARG A 14 8.97 3.40 -5.36
CA ARG A 14 9.48 3.38 -6.75
C ARG A 14 10.95 2.99 -6.83
N ASP A 15 11.72 3.33 -5.79
CA ASP A 15 13.17 3.14 -5.72
C ASP A 15 13.59 1.75 -5.20
N ASP A 16 12.72 0.73 -5.34
CA ASP A 16 12.95 -0.69 -4.99
C ASP A 16 13.28 -1.00 -3.51
N ALA A 17 13.21 0.01 -2.64
CA ALA A 17 13.53 -0.08 -1.22
C ALA A 17 12.35 -0.56 -0.35
N ILE A 18 11.47 -1.45 -0.82
CA ILE A 18 10.44 -2.01 0.08
C ILE A 18 11.12 -2.93 1.10
N THR A 19 11.17 -2.46 2.35
CA THR A 19 11.60 -3.23 3.52
C THR A 19 10.38 -3.61 4.35
N ALA A 20 10.51 -4.65 5.18
CA ALA A 20 9.46 -5.04 6.11
C ALA A 20 9.04 -3.88 7.03
N GLU A 21 10.00 -3.09 7.51
CA GLU A 21 9.77 -1.90 8.34
C GLU A 21 8.88 -0.86 7.66
N ARG A 22 9.08 -0.63 6.36
CA ARG A 22 8.23 0.30 5.59
C ARG A 22 6.81 -0.23 5.43
N CYS A 23 6.66 -1.53 5.22
CA CYS A 23 5.33 -2.15 5.19
C CYS A 23 4.62 -2.00 6.54
N TYR A 24 5.33 -2.07 7.67
CA TYR A 24 4.75 -1.79 8.99
C TYR A 24 4.29 -0.35 9.13
N TRP A 25 5.08 0.63 8.67
CA TRP A 25 4.64 2.04 8.65
C TRP A 25 3.37 2.23 7.83
N ILE A 26 3.34 1.70 6.61
CA ILE A 26 2.16 1.77 5.73
C ILE A 26 0.96 1.12 6.42
N TYR A 27 1.12 -0.06 7.00
CA TYR A 27 0.07 -0.76 7.73
C TYR A 27 -0.46 0.08 8.90
N SER A 28 0.42 0.62 9.75
CA SER A 28 0.03 1.46 10.88
C SER A 28 -0.68 2.74 10.44
N LEU A 29 -0.28 3.35 9.32
CA LEU A 29 -0.95 4.52 8.76
C LEU A 29 -2.33 4.17 8.21
N LEU A 30 -2.47 3.03 7.53
CA LEU A 30 -3.76 2.53 7.05
C LEU A 30 -4.73 2.28 8.22
N LEU A 31 -4.27 1.69 9.32
CA LEU A 31 -5.10 1.47 10.52
C LEU A 31 -5.60 2.77 11.17
N ARG A 32 -4.95 3.90 10.91
CA ARG A 32 -5.34 5.22 11.44
C ARG A 32 -6.23 6.02 10.49
N LEU A 33 -6.49 5.52 9.29
CA LEU A 33 -7.40 6.18 8.35
C LEU A 33 -8.85 5.90 8.74
N ASP A 34 -9.64 6.96 8.78
CA ASP A 34 -11.09 6.84 8.83
C ASP A 34 -11.60 6.30 7.48
N PRO A 35 -12.55 5.35 7.45
CA PRO A 35 -13.14 4.87 6.21
C PRO A 35 -13.86 5.95 5.37
N LEU A 36 -14.26 7.08 5.96
CA LEU A 36 -14.85 8.24 5.27
C LEU A 36 -13.77 9.05 4.55
N LEU A 37 -13.24 8.48 3.47
CA LEU A 37 -12.23 9.09 2.60
C LEU A 37 -12.90 9.85 1.46
N ASP A 38 -12.33 11.02 1.13
CA ASP A 38 -12.70 11.74 -0.08
C ASP A 38 -12.02 11.15 -1.33
N ALA A 39 -12.36 11.70 -2.50
CA ALA A 39 -11.84 11.21 -3.77
C ALA A 39 -10.30 11.34 -3.89
N ASP A 40 -9.71 12.37 -3.28
CA ASP A 40 -8.27 12.61 -3.33
C ASP A 40 -7.52 11.61 -2.43
N ASP A 41 -8.09 11.30 -1.28
CA ASP A 41 -7.59 10.29 -0.37
C ASP A 41 -7.63 8.90 -1.01
N ILE A 42 -8.75 8.56 -1.67
CA ILE A 42 -8.88 7.32 -2.45
C ILE A 42 -7.86 7.28 -3.60
N TYR A 43 -7.65 8.39 -4.30
CA TYR A 43 -6.63 8.46 -5.36
C TYR A 43 -5.24 8.10 -4.84
N VAL A 44 -4.87 8.57 -3.64
CA VAL A 44 -3.58 8.24 -3.00
C VAL A 44 -3.50 6.76 -2.64
N LEU A 45 -4.54 6.19 -2.04
CA LEU A 45 -4.56 4.77 -1.71
C LEU A 45 -4.43 3.88 -2.95
N ARG A 46 -5.12 4.24 -4.03
CA ARG A 46 -5.01 3.53 -5.31
C ARG A 46 -3.62 3.67 -5.93
N ALA A 47 -2.99 4.84 -5.81
CA ALA A 47 -1.62 5.03 -6.25
C ALA A 47 -0.66 4.14 -5.47
N LEU A 48 -0.78 4.08 -4.14
CA LEU A 48 -0.02 3.20 -3.28
C LEU A 48 -0.16 1.72 -3.71
N CYS A 49 -1.39 1.26 -3.96
CA CYS A 49 -1.63 -0.12 -4.42
C CYS A 49 -0.99 -0.42 -5.78
N ARG A 50 -0.97 0.53 -6.71
CA ARG A 50 -0.27 0.35 -8.01
C ARG A 50 1.22 0.15 -7.79
N GLU A 51 1.85 0.96 -6.93
CA GLU A 51 3.26 0.81 -6.59
C GLU A 51 3.52 -0.54 -5.90
N CYS A 52 2.64 -0.96 -4.98
CA CYS A 52 2.69 -2.28 -4.36
C CYS A 52 2.62 -3.43 -5.39
N ALA A 53 1.76 -3.31 -6.41
CA ALA A 53 1.64 -4.29 -7.48
C ALA A 53 2.88 -4.33 -8.38
N GLU A 54 3.49 -3.18 -8.70
CA GLU A 54 4.78 -3.13 -9.40
C GLU A 54 5.89 -3.83 -8.62
N VAL A 55 6.00 -3.54 -7.32
CA VAL A 55 6.96 -4.22 -6.45
C VAL A 55 6.69 -5.74 -6.45
N ARG A 56 5.42 -6.16 -6.34
CA ARG A 56 5.04 -7.57 -6.34
C ARG A 56 5.44 -8.30 -7.64
N ARG A 57 5.40 -7.62 -8.79
CA ARG A 57 5.86 -8.15 -10.09
C ARG A 57 7.37 -8.36 -10.16
N ARG A 58 8.16 -7.52 -9.47
CA ARG A 58 9.62 -7.58 -9.45
C ARG A 58 10.18 -8.62 -8.46
N LEU A 59 9.42 -8.98 -7.44
CA LEU A 59 9.83 -9.95 -6.42
C LEU A 59 10.01 -11.36 -6.99
N LYS A 60 11.05 -12.06 -6.54
CA LYS A 60 11.26 -13.46 -6.89
C LYS A 60 10.21 -14.33 -6.17
N PRO A 61 9.85 -15.50 -6.72
CA PRO A 61 8.94 -16.44 -6.06
C PRO A 61 9.39 -16.86 -4.64
N THR A 62 10.70 -16.79 -4.37
CA THR A 62 11.30 -17.09 -3.07
C THR A 62 11.12 -15.98 -2.03
N ASP A 63 10.76 -14.76 -2.44
CA ASP A 63 10.62 -13.60 -1.55
C ASP A 63 9.23 -13.56 -0.86
N LEU A 64 8.82 -14.71 -0.30
CA LEU A 64 7.46 -14.94 0.21
C LEU A 64 7.03 -13.92 1.27
N SER A 65 7.94 -13.54 2.18
CA SER A 65 7.65 -12.56 3.23
C SER A 65 7.34 -11.18 2.66
N ARG A 66 8.17 -10.69 1.73
CA ARG A 66 7.94 -9.39 1.07
C ARG A 66 6.66 -9.44 0.24
N ALA A 67 6.44 -10.53 -0.50
CA ALA A 67 5.22 -10.72 -1.28
C ALA A 67 3.95 -10.68 -0.40
N ALA A 68 3.99 -11.33 0.78
CA ALA A 68 2.91 -11.28 1.74
C ALA A 68 2.66 -9.85 2.25
N SER A 69 3.72 -9.10 2.58
CA SER A 69 3.58 -7.73 3.06
C SER A 69 2.91 -6.79 2.05
N VAL A 70 3.30 -6.84 0.77
CA VAL A 70 2.64 -6.02 -0.27
C VAL A 70 1.19 -6.45 -0.51
N ASN A 71 0.94 -7.75 -0.51
CA ASN A 71 -0.43 -8.29 -0.65
C ASN A 71 -1.34 -7.87 0.51
N THR A 72 -0.82 -7.79 1.73
CA THR A 72 -1.57 -7.28 2.89
C THR A 72 -2.00 -5.83 2.68
N VAL A 73 -1.10 -4.97 2.21
CA VAL A 73 -1.44 -3.56 1.91
C VAL A 73 -2.56 -3.47 0.88
N ILE A 74 -2.43 -4.19 -0.25
CA ILE A 74 -3.45 -4.22 -1.31
C ILE A 74 -4.79 -4.75 -0.77
N THR A 75 -4.75 -5.81 0.04
CA THR A 75 -5.95 -6.43 0.62
C THR A 75 -6.68 -5.47 1.57
N LEU A 76 -5.96 -4.70 2.38
CA LEU A 76 -6.55 -3.71 3.26
C LEU A 76 -7.25 -2.61 2.47
N VAL A 77 -6.58 -2.05 1.46
CA VAL A 77 -7.18 -1.02 0.58
C VAL A 77 -8.42 -1.57 -0.13
N ASN A 78 -8.34 -2.80 -0.65
CA ASN A 78 -9.46 -3.45 -1.33
C ASN A 78 -10.67 -3.67 -0.41
N ARG A 79 -10.44 -4.26 0.78
CA ARG A 79 -11.52 -4.74 1.66
C ARG A 79 -12.03 -3.68 2.63
N ILE A 80 -11.13 -2.92 3.25
CA ILE A 80 -11.48 -1.96 4.31
C ILE A 80 -11.95 -0.63 3.72
N PHE A 81 -11.30 -0.19 2.64
CA PHE A 81 -11.59 1.10 1.99
C PHE A 81 -12.44 0.96 0.71
N GLY A 82 -13.05 -0.22 0.51
CA GLY A 82 -14.05 -0.46 -0.53
C GLY A 82 -13.54 -0.51 -1.97
N GLN A 83 -12.21 -0.52 -2.19
CA GLN A 83 -11.60 -0.52 -3.53
C GLN A 83 -11.55 -1.93 -4.15
N ARG A 84 -12.73 -2.53 -4.31
CA ARG A 84 -12.89 -3.97 -4.63
C ARG A 84 -12.31 -4.39 -5.98
N ASP A 85 -12.08 -3.46 -6.89
CA ASP A 85 -11.53 -3.68 -8.23
C ASP A 85 -9.99 -3.85 -8.26
N LEU A 86 -9.30 -3.64 -7.14
CA LEU A 86 -7.83 -3.72 -7.04
C LEU A 86 -7.24 -5.14 -6.90
N LEU A 87 -8.08 -6.19 -6.85
CA LEU A 87 -7.67 -7.61 -6.75
C LEU A 87 -7.99 -8.35 -8.05
#